data_AF-A0AA37V8Y2-F1
#
_entry.id   AF-A0AA37V8Y2-F1
#
_cell.length_a   1.000
_cell.length_b   1.000
_cell.length_c   1.000
_cell.angle_alpha   90.00
_cell.angle_beta   90.00
_cell.angle_gamma   90.00
#
_symmetry.space_group_name_H-M   'P 1'
#
loop_
_entity.id
_entity.type
_entity.pdbx_description
1 polymer ?
#
loop_
_entity_poly.entity_id
_entity_poly.type
_entity_poly.pdbx_seq_one_letter_code
_entity_poly.pdbx_strand_id
1 'polypeptide(L)'
;MTLRGGLFDASLRRAAATRRSDAPQPATGPGAGGRLPRPSAILDTGPPGATVVAVTIGTAGDGAVAADALRPVPPLPRSSPPVFRSSVPGRADVRSETRWTNPSVRALAGDDDPVAAVTDRARDLVLRALDQGWAGPPFDPIALADLLKIEVTANGAVRDARTVPVAGETVRIEFNPNRPRGRVRYSLAHEIAHTLFPDCAAEVRHRARHHELTGDAWQLEALCNIAAAEFLMPLGSLGPLTAERLTVPTVLDLQRRFDVSTEALVIRLAETSPAPVAAFCVSPRNAATGATGATPGAHPVDYQVDYVIPSRAWATRRMTGRTTGHGTGRRRRAHLPGDSVVRQCSAIGYSARGVEAWWDDESPVHVEAVGIPPYPGGAAPRVIGLLHPATPEAPDAPAAPEIAYVYGSATEPRGPGRRLVVQVVNDKTANWGGGGFASAVRSAWPVVQADFRDWAEHHRAAFRLGGVRVSRVDDGLSVASVVAQHGYGPSPSRRIRYEALRTGLRAVARAAHERQATVHMPRIGMGHAGGEWAVIADIIRDTLLAADVPVTVYDLPGAPPPVDVQPSLPFG
;
A
#
# COMPACT_ATOMS: atom_id res chain seq x y z
N MET A 1 1.02 20.06 71.56
CA MET A 1 2.25 19.84 72.34
C MET A 1 3.35 19.50 71.33
N THR A 2 4.33 20.42 71.15
CA THR A 2 5.66 20.29 70.47
C THR A 2 5.65 20.03 68.93
N LEU A 3 5.89 20.99 68.00
CA LEU A 3 7.05 21.84 67.60
C LEU A 3 8.10 21.19 66.65
N ARG A 4 8.35 21.88 65.51
CA ARG A 4 9.62 22.11 64.72
C ARG A 4 10.32 20.89 64.06
N GLY A 5 11.10 20.97 62.96
CA GLY A 5 11.70 22.05 62.14
C GLY A 5 13.18 21.70 61.76
N GLY A 6 13.70 22.16 60.60
CA GLY A 6 15.14 22.22 60.20
C GLY A 6 15.49 21.46 58.90
N LEU A 7 16.08 21.94 57.78
CA LEU A 7 16.93 23.07 57.33
C LEU A 7 18.45 23.07 57.64
N PHE A 8 19.23 23.45 56.60
CA PHE A 8 20.69 23.73 56.39
C PHE A 8 21.59 22.55 55.92
N ASP A 9 22.29 22.56 54.77
CA ASP A 9 23.15 23.49 53.99
C ASP A 9 24.63 23.60 54.45
N ALA A 10 25.55 23.42 53.49
CA ALA A 10 26.91 24.00 53.37
C ALA A 10 27.61 23.34 52.14
N SER A 11 27.84 24.05 51.01
CA SER A 11 29.01 24.91 50.73
C SER A 11 30.35 24.12 50.64
N LEU A 12 31.32 24.32 49.74
CA LEU A 12 31.62 25.21 48.59
C LEU A 12 33.18 25.14 48.43
N ARG A 13 33.71 25.27 47.20
CA ARG A 13 34.95 26.02 46.77
C ARG A 13 35.79 25.22 45.75
N ARG A 14 35.88 25.67 44.47
CA ARG A 14 36.66 26.81 43.87
C ARG A 14 38.16 26.45 43.73
N ALA A 15 38.94 26.83 42.70
CA ALA A 15 38.86 27.81 41.61
C ALA A 15 39.87 27.39 40.48
N ALA A 16 39.66 27.67 39.18
CA ALA A 16 40.07 28.86 38.40
C ALA A 16 41.62 28.99 38.21
N ALA A 17 42.25 29.42 37.10
CA ALA A 17 41.84 30.16 35.91
C ALA A 17 42.99 30.24 34.85
N THR A 18 42.65 30.50 33.56
CA THR A 18 43.31 31.42 32.55
C THR A 18 44.79 31.18 32.11
N ARG A 19 45.30 31.47 30.89
CA ARG A 19 44.92 32.17 29.62
C ARG A 19 46.07 32.00 28.58
N ARG A 20 45.75 32.10 27.26
CA ARG A 20 46.53 32.62 26.09
C ARG A 20 47.88 31.92 25.73
N SER A 21 48.43 31.92 24.52
CA SER A 21 48.13 32.32 23.13
C SER A 21 49.21 31.68 22.20
N ASP A 22 49.07 31.85 20.89
CA ASP A 22 50.11 31.85 19.84
C ASP A 22 50.26 30.63 18.91
N ALA A 23 50.08 30.91 17.62
CA ALA A 23 50.53 30.13 16.48
C ALA A 23 52.03 30.40 16.23
N PRO A 24 52.75 29.48 15.56
CA PRO A 24 53.11 29.73 14.16
C PRO A 24 53.20 28.47 13.27
N GLN A 25 53.16 28.67 11.95
CA GLN A 25 53.67 27.78 10.87
C GLN A 25 55.06 28.28 10.40
N PRO A 26 55.80 27.65 9.46
CA PRO A 26 55.88 26.25 8.95
C PRO A 26 57.34 25.71 8.85
N ALA A 27 57.56 24.43 8.45
CA ALA A 27 58.63 24.00 7.50
C ALA A 27 58.88 22.45 7.41
N THR A 28 58.87 21.96 6.16
CA THR A 28 59.73 20.93 5.50
C THR A 28 59.78 19.45 5.97
N GLY A 29 59.58 18.53 5.00
CA GLY A 29 59.59 17.04 5.08
C GLY A 29 60.98 16.38 5.18
N PRO A 30 61.29 15.21 4.54
CA PRO A 30 60.51 14.32 3.64
C PRO A 30 60.50 12.82 4.06
N GLY A 31 59.78 11.94 3.32
CA GLY A 31 60.17 10.53 3.23
C GLY A 31 59.09 9.45 3.01
N ALA A 32 58.83 9.15 1.73
CA ALA A 32 58.59 7.83 1.13
C ALA A 32 57.37 6.94 1.51
N GLY A 33 56.56 6.64 0.48
CA GLY A 33 56.32 5.23 0.10
C GLY A 33 54.86 4.75 0.11
N GLY A 34 54.36 4.33 -1.06
CA GLY A 34 53.32 3.29 -1.16
C GLY A 34 51.99 3.70 -1.80
N ARG A 35 51.89 3.47 -3.12
CA ARG A 35 50.66 3.49 -3.93
C ARG A 35 49.62 2.49 -3.41
N LEU A 36 48.34 2.86 -3.44
CA LEU A 36 47.19 1.93 -3.47
C LEU A 36 46.49 2.01 -4.84
N PRO A 37 46.03 0.89 -5.43
CA PRO A 37 45.60 0.82 -6.81
C PRO A 37 44.09 1.00 -7.01
N ARG A 38 43.73 1.39 -8.24
CA ARG A 38 42.37 1.41 -8.81
C ARG A 38 41.86 -0.03 -9.03
N PRO A 39 40.55 -0.30 -8.93
CA PRO A 39 39.99 -1.57 -9.38
C PRO A 39 39.66 -1.55 -10.87
N SER A 40 40.18 -2.55 -11.57
CA SER A 40 39.91 -2.91 -12.96
C SER A 40 38.66 -3.78 -13.10
N ALA A 41 38.16 -3.80 -14.34
CA ALA A 41 37.05 -4.58 -14.87
C ALA A 41 37.05 -6.08 -14.54
N ILE A 42 35.85 -6.64 -14.42
CA ILE A 42 35.58 -8.08 -14.48
C ILE A 42 34.67 -8.32 -15.69
N LEU A 43 35.21 -9.07 -16.64
CA LEU A 43 34.49 -9.81 -17.67
C LEU A 43 33.84 -11.03 -17.00
N ASP A 44 32.58 -11.31 -17.30
CA ASP A 44 32.08 -12.69 -17.27
C ASP A 44 31.11 -12.96 -18.44
N THR A 45 31.26 -14.18 -18.90
CA THR A 45 30.85 -14.83 -20.13
C THR A 45 29.40 -15.32 -20.08
N GLY A 46 28.63 -15.04 -21.13
CA GLY A 46 27.29 -15.61 -21.31
C GLY A 46 27.33 -16.89 -22.18
N PRO A 47 26.38 -17.85 -22.01
CA PRO A 47 26.27 -19.03 -22.85
C PRO A 47 25.47 -18.75 -24.15
N PRO A 48 25.64 -19.56 -25.21
CA PRO A 48 25.21 -19.25 -26.57
C PRO A 48 23.84 -19.83 -26.92
N GLY A 49 23.15 -19.22 -27.89
CA GLY A 49 22.14 -19.88 -28.71
C GLY A 49 20.82 -19.13 -28.87
N ALA A 50 20.73 -18.25 -29.88
CA ALA A 50 19.47 -17.98 -30.58
C ALA A 50 19.78 -17.47 -31.99
N THR A 51 19.37 -18.26 -32.97
CA THR A 51 19.51 -18.08 -34.41
C THR A 51 18.85 -16.79 -34.88
N VAL A 52 19.62 -15.93 -35.57
CA VAL A 52 19.11 -14.74 -36.26
C VAL A 52 18.55 -15.16 -37.62
N VAL A 53 17.27 -14.92 -37.84
CA VAL A 53 16.67 -14.92 -39.18
C VAL A 53 16.82 -13.51 -39.74
N ALA A 54 17.67 -13.36 -40.75
CA ALA A 54 17.85 -12.11 -41.49
C ALA A 54 16.68 -11.89 -42.45
N VAL A 55 16.02 -10.74 -42.33
CA VAL A 55 15.14 -10.19 -43.38
C VAL A 55 15.80 -8.93 -43.91
N THR A 56 16.28 -9.02 -45.15
CA THR A 56 16.92 -7.94 -45.89
C THR A 56 15.86 -7.13 -46.63
N ILE A 57 15.81 -5.81 -46.40
CA ILE A 57 15.20 -4.80 -47.28
C ILE A 57 16.09 -3.56 -47.08
N GLY A 58 16.97 -3.16 -48.00
CA GLY A 58 16.69 -2.63 -49.33
C GLY A 58 16.98 -1.11 -49.29
N THR A 59 18.20 -0.72 -49.66
CA THR A 59 18.70 0.67 -49.67
C THR A 59 18.23 1.44 -50.90
N ALA A 60 17.66 2.64 -50.69
CA ALA A 60 17.55 3.75 -51.64
C ALA A 60 17.15 4.99 -50.82
N GLY A 61 17.69 6.19 -50.94
CA GLY A 61 18.74 6.78 -51.76
C GLY A 61 18.91 8.23 -51.24
N ASP A 62 20.09 8.80 -51.42
CA ASP A 62 20.43 10.16 -50.97
C ASP A 62 19.51 11.22 -51.60
N GLY A 63 18.90 12.03 -50.73
CA GLY A 63 18.14 13.22 -51.09
C GLY A 63 18.28 14.25 -49.98
N ALA A 64 19.25 15.17 -50.16
CA ALA A 64 19.41 16.33 -49.30
C ALA A 64 18.17 17.24 -49.41
N VAL A 65 17.49 17.49 -48.28
CA VAL A 65 16.49 18.55 -48.16
C VAL A 65 16.75 19.32 -46.87
N ALA A 66 16.74 20.64 -47.00
CA ALA A 66 17.19 21.65 -46.07
C ALA A 66 16.60 21.53 -44.64
N ALA A 67 17.42 21.91 -43.66
CA ALA A 67 17.01 22.15 -42.29
C ALA A 67 16.03 23.34 -42.25
N ASP A 68 14.73 23.05 -42.20
CA ASP A 68 13.72 24.04 -41.87
C ASP A 68 13.56 24.09 -40.35
N ALA A 69 13.81 25.26 -39.78
CA ALA A 69 13.74 25.51 -38.36
C ALA A 69 12.28 25.45 -37.90
N LEU A 70 11.93 24.40 -37.16
CA LEU A 70 10.64 24.27 -36.48
C LEU A 70 10.42 25.46 -35.55
N ARG A 71 9.47 26.33 -35.93
CA ARG A 71 8.98 27.44 -35.11
C ARG A 71 8.19 26.93 -33.89
N PRO A 72 8.18 27.66 -32.77
CA PRO A 72 7.32 27.36 -31.62
C PRO A 72 5.83 27.43 -31.99
N VAL A 73 5.04 26.51 -31.44
CA VAL A 73 3.59 26.41 -31.60
C VAL A 73 2.90 27.61 -30.91
N PRO A 74 2.02 28.36 -31.58
CA PRO A 74 1.30 29.47 -30.95
C PRO A 74 0.16 28.96 -30.03
N PRO A 75 -0.25 29.76 -29.02
CA PRO A 75 -1.39 29.42 -28.18
C PRO A 75 -2.70 29.39 -28.98
N LEU A 76 -3.64 28.54 -28.54
CA LEU A 76 -4.91 28.27 -29.22
C LEU A 76 -5.73 29.55 -29.51
N PRO A 77 -6.30 29.70 -30.73
CA PRO A 77 -7.28 30.74 -31.00
C PRO A 77 -8.62 30.45 -30.30
N ARG A 78 -9.29 31.50 -29.83
CA ARG A 78 -10.64 31.45 -29.28
C ARG A 78 -11.65 31.26 -30.41
N SER A 79 -12.04 30.02 -30.70
CA SER A 79 -13.28 29.74 -31.43
C SER A 79 -14.02 28.59 -30.77
N SER A 80 -15.22 28.89 -30.27
CA SER A 80 -16.15 27.92 -29.69
C SER A 80 -16.72 27.01 -30.79
N PRO A 81 -16.63 25.67 -30.68
CA PRO A 81 -17.46 24.78 -31.48
C PRO A 81 -18.90 24.77 -30.93
N PRO A 82 -19.91 24.44 -31.75
CA PRO A 82 -21.31 24.46 -31.32
C PRO A 82 -21.57 23.41 -30.23
N VAL A 83 -22.09 23.88 -29.09
CA VAL A 83 -22.53 23.05 -27.96
C VAL A 83 -23.77 22.26 -28.37
N PHE A 84 -23.64 20.94 -28.50
CA PHE A 84 -24.78 20.04 -28.63
C PHE A 84 -25.42 19.86 -27.25
N ARG A 85 -26.55 20.52 -27.00
CA ARG A 85 -27.33 20.35 -25.77
C ARG A 85 -28.07 19.01 -25.80
N SER A 86 -27.56 18.02 -25.07
CA SER A 86 -28.33 16.83 -24.69
C SER A 86 -29.13 17.13 -23.42
N SER A 87 -30.38 17.56 -23.57
CA SER A 87 -31.34 17.64 -22.45
C SER A 87 -31.93 16.26 -22.17
N VAL A 88 -31.46 15.59 -21.11
CA VAL A 88 -32.17 14.46 -20.50
C VAL A 88 -32.92 15.00 -19.26
N PRO A 89 -34.26 14.97 -19.23
CA PRO A 89 -35.03 15.48 -18.09
C PRO A 89 -35.10 14.44 -16.97
N GLY A 90 -34.78 14.83 -15.73
CA GLY A 90 -34.94 13.95 -14.55
C GLY A 90 -34.02 14.21 -13.36
N ARG A 91 -33.37 15.37 -13.23
CA ARG A 91 -32.47 15.69 -12.12
C ARG A 91 -33.18 16.57 -11.08
N ALA A 92 -33.73 15.95 -10.04
CA ALA A 92 -34.02 16.67 -8.79
C ALA A 92 -32.69 16.89 -8.07
N ASP A 93 -32.16 18.10 -8.23
CA ASP A 93 -30.84 18.55 -7.82
C ASP A 93 -30.79 18.74 -6.30
N VAL A 94 -30.16 17.81 -5.58
CA VAL A 94 -29.71 18.07 -4.20
C VAL A 94 -28.25 18.50 -4.28
N ARG A 95 -28.00 19.72 -4.78
CA ARG A 95 -26.67 20.34 -4.66
C ARG A 95 -26.48 20.76 -3.22
N SER A 96 -25.55 20.14 -2.52
CA SER A 96 -24.91 20.83 -1.41
C SER A 96 -24.10 21.97 -2.02
N GLU A 97 -24.59 23.20 -1.96
CA GLU A 97 -23.91 24.37 -2.53
C GLU A 97 -22.63 24.67 -1.74
N THR A 98 -21.54 24.00 -2.10
CA THR A 98 -20.20 24.50 -1.80
C THR A 98 -20.00 25.73 -2.68
N ARG A 99 -19.99 26.91 -2.06
CA ARG A 99 -19.78 28.17 -2.79
C ARG A 99 -18.29 28.29 -3.16
N TRP A 100 -17.97 28.10 -4.43
CA TRP A 100 -16.63 28.30 -4.97
C TRP A 100 -16.35 29.80 -5.11
N THR A 101 -15.32 30.27 -4.43
CA THR A 101 -15.03 31.70 -4.21
C THR A 101 -13.60 32.07 -4.56
N ASN A 102 -12.69 31.10 -4.64
CA ASN A 102 -11.31 31.30 -5.02
C ASN A 102 -11.18 31.87 -6.47
N PRO A 103 -10.43 32.97 -6.69
CA PRO A 103 -10.32 33.60 -8.01
C PRO A 103 -9.79 32.68 -9.11
N SER A 104 -8.74 31.90 -8.85
CA SER A 104 -8.14 30.95 -9.80
C SER A 104 -9.14 29.86 -10.18
N VAL A 105 -9.89 29.35 -9.20
CA VAL A 105 -10.94 28.34 -9.40
C VAL A 105 -12.07 28.89 -10.28
N ARG A 106 -12.50 30.12 -10.02
CA ARG A 106 -13.52 30.80 -10.85
C ARG A 106 -13.00 31.10 -12.26
N ALA A 107 -11.73 31.47 -12.40
CA ALA A 107 -11.10 31.69 -13.70
C ALA A 107 -10.96 30.40 -14.52
N LEU A 108 -10.73 29.26 -13.84
CA LEU A 108 -10.69 27.93 -14.45
C LEU A 108 -12.06 27.51 -15.00
N ALA A 109 -13.10 27.61 -14.16
CA ALA A 109 -14.40 27.01 -14.42
C ALA A 109 -15.40 27.95 -15.11
N GLY A 110 -15.24 29.27 -14.96
CA GLY A 110 -16.25 30.23 -15.41
C GLY A 110 -17.58 30.00 -14.68
N ASP A 111 -18.62 29.68 -15.44
CA ASP A 111 -19.96 29.37 -14.94
C ASP A 111 -20.21 27.85 -14.74
N ASP A 112 -19.25 26.99 -15.11
CA ASP A 112 -19.35 25.54 -14.97
C ASP A 112 -18.98 25.06 -13.56
N ASP A 113 -19.27 23.79 -13.26
CA ASP A 113 -18.81 23.14 -12.03
C ASP A 113 -17.29 22.99 -12.02
N PRO A 114 -16.56 23.58 -11.04
CA PRO A 114 -15.09 23.53 -11.05
C PRO A 114 -14.48 22.14 -10.96
N VAL A 115 -15.17 21.19 -10.32
CA VAL A 115 -14.72 19.79 -10.24
C VAL A 115 -14.80 19.13 -11.61
N ALA A 116 -15.93 19.27 -12.31
CA ALA A 116 -16.06 18.81 -13.68
C ALA A 116 -15.02 19.49 -14.60
N ALA A 117 -14.89 20.81 -14.53
CA ALA A 117 -13.97 21.58 -15.37
C ALA A 117 -12.50 21.15 -15.20
N VAL A 118 -12.01 20.97 -13.97
CA VAL A 118 -10.62 20.52 -13.75
C VAL A 118 -10.41 19.08 -14.19
N THR A 119 -11.42 18.22 -13.98
CA THR A 119 -11.37 16.81 -14.34
C THR A 119 -11.32 16.64 -15.86
N ASP A 120 -12.14 17.37 -16.59
CA ASP A 120 -12.17 17.33 -18.05
C ASP A 120 -10.87 17.85 -18.65
N ARG A 121 -10.32 18.98 -18.15
CA ARG A 121 -9.00 19.47 -18.58
C ARG A 121 -7.88 18.48 -18.30
N ALA A 122 -7.88 17.85 -17.12
CA ALA A 122 -6.89 16.84 -16.77
C ALA A 122 -6.98 15.62 -17.70
N ARG A 123 -8.20 15.14 -18.00
CA ARG A 123 -8.43 14.03 -18.94
C ARG A 123 -8.02 14.36 -20.36
N ASP A 124 -8.36 15.54 -20.86
CA ASP A 124 -7.94 15.99 -22.18
C ASP A 124 -6.42 16.03 -22.30
N LEU A 125 -5.73 16.51 -21.26
CA LEU A 125 -4.27 16.50 -21.20
C LEU A 125 -3.72 15.07 -21.21
N VAL A 126 -4.27 14.19 -20.38
CA VAL A 126 -3.90 12.77 -20.33
C VAL A 126 -4.06 12.11 -21.70
N LEU A 127 -5.21 12.27 -22.35
CA LEU A 127 -5.48 11.67 -23.67
C LEU A 127 -4.49 12.16 -24.72
N ARG A 128 -4.24 13.48 -24.79
CA ARG A 128 -3.21 14.04 -25.69
C ARG A 128 -1.81 13.53 -25.39
N ALA A 129 -1.46 13.34 -24.12
CA ALA A 129 -0.17 12.80 -23.73
C ALA A 129 -0.04 11.32 -24.15
N LEU A 130 -1.10 10.53 -23.98
CA LEU A 130 -1.16 9.13 -24.46
C LEU A 130 -0.96 9.06 -25.98
N ASP A 131 -1.61 9.93 -26.75
CA ASP A 131 -1.43 10.02 -28.21
C ASP A 131 0.01 10.36 -28.61
N GLN A 132 0.76 11.06 -27.74
CA GLN A 132 2.17 11.41 -27.92
C GLN A 132 3.14 10.35 -27.39
N GLY A 133 2.64 9.18 -26.99
CA GLY A 133 3.46 8.06 -26.52
C GLY A 133 3.78 8.07 -25.03
N TRP A 134 3.13 8.94 -24.24
CA TRP A 134 3.19 8.83 -22.79
C TRP A 134 2.56 7.49 -22.37
N ALA A 135 3.29 6.70 -21.59
CA ALA A 135 2.90 5.34 -21.26
C ALA A 135 3.06 5.04 -19.78
N GLY A 136 2.37 3.99 -19.35
CA GLY A 136 2.38 3.46 -18.00
C GLY A 136 1.51 2.22 -17.94
N PRO A 137 1.16 1.75 -16.74
CA PRO A 137 1.67 2.18 -15.44
C PRO A 137 3.10 1.63 -15.15
N PRO A 138 3.90 2.29 -14.29
CA PRO A 138 3.58 3.56 -13.63
C PRO A 138 3.67 4.74 -14.61
N PHE A 139 2.68 5.64 -14.56
CA PHE A 139 2.70 6.87 -15.36
C PHE A 139 3.72 7.85 -14.78
N ASP A 140 4.66 8.34 -15.59
CA ASP A 140 5.74 9.21 -15.12
C ASP A 140 5.37 10.70 -15.24
N PRO A 141 5.27 11.45 -14.12
CA PRO A 141 5.03 12.89 -14.15
C PRO A 141 6.15 13.69 -14.82
N ILE A 142 7.40 13.23 -14.80
CA ILE A 142 8.51 13.95 -15.44
C ILE A 142 8.33 13.90 -16.97
N ALA A 143 8.08 12.71 -17.51
CA ALA A 143 7.76 12.54 -18.93
C ALA A 143 6.52 13.36 -19.34
N LEU A 144 5.51 13.47 -18.46
CA LEU A 144 4.34 14.32 -18.71
C LEU A 144 4.74 15.81 -18.79
N ALA A 145 5.59 16.29 -17.87
CA ALA A 145 6.09 17.66 -17.90
C ALA A 145 6.91 17.96 -19.17
N ASP A 146 7.72 17.00 -19.64
CA ASP A 146 8.51 17.14 -20.88
C ASP A 146 7.64 17.29 -22.14
N LEU A 147 6.51 16.59 -22.19
CA LEU A 147 5.51 16.74 -23.27
C LEU A 147 4.85 18.12 -23.22
N LEU A 148 4.60 18.62 -22.01
CA LEU A 148 4.06 19.97 -21.77
C LEU A 148 5.11 21.09 -21.89
N LYS A 149 6.38 20.75 -22.15
CA LYS A 149 7.51 21.70 -22.21
C LYS A 149 7.68 22.50 -20.91
N ILE A 150 7.39 21.87 -19.77
CA ILE A 150 7.60 22.43 -18.44
C ILE A 150 8.96 21.97 -17.93
N GLU A 151 9.84 22.92 -17.62
CA GLU A 151 11.14 22.61 -17.03
C GLU A 151 10.96 22.04 -15.60
N VAL A 152 11.58 20.89 -15.31
CA VAL A 152 11.58 20.27 -13.98
C VAL A 152 12.99 20.25 -13.41
N THR A 153 13.19 20.80 -12.22
CA THR A 153 14.50 20.95 -11.57
C THR A 153 14.51 20.41 -10.14
N ALA A 154 15.57 19.69 -9.78
CA ALA A 154 15.75 19.18 -8.43
C ALA A 154 16.28 20.29 -7.50
N ASN A 155 15.59 20.55 -6.39
CA ASN A 155 15.96 21.51 -5.38
C ASN A 155 15.73 20.94 -3.98
N GLY A 156 16.80 20.53 -3.30
CA GLY A 156 16.72 19.97 -1.94
C GLY A 156 16.23 20.95 -0.87
N ALA A 157 16.23 22.26 -1.15
CA ALA A 157 15.79 23.30 -0.23
C ALA A 157 14.27 23.52 -0.23
N VAL A 158 13.55 23.10 -1.28
CA VAL A 158 12.08 23.17 -1.27
C VAL A 158 11.51 22.05 -0.40
N ARG A 159 10.33 22.27 0.19
CA ARG A 159 9.77 21.28 1.12
C ARG A 159 9.33 20.01 0.41
N ASP A 160 8.45 20.10 -0.58
CA ASP A 160 7.95 18.97 -1.37
C ASP A 160 8.17 19.26 -2.86
N ALA A 161 7.40 20.19 -3.41
CA ALA A 161 7.60 20.79 -4.72
C ALA A 161 6.96 22.20 -4.74
N ARG A 162 7.25 22.98 -5.79
CA ARG A 162 6.62 24.28 -6.08
C ARG A 162 6.63 24.59 -7.58
N THR A 163 5.64 25.34 -8.04
CA THR A 163 5.62 25.98 -9.36
C THR A 163 6.15 27.41 -9.26
N VAL A 164 7.14 27.75 -10.10
CA VAL A 164 7.79 29.06 -10.15
C VAL A 164 7.57 29.68 -11.53
N PRO A 165 7.03 30.90 -11.64
CA PRO A 165 6.96 31.63 -12.90
C PRO A 165 8.35 31.90 -13.48
N VAL A 166 8.48 31.78 -14.80
CA VAL A 166 9.67 32.13 -15.58
C VAL A 166 9.26 33.19 -16.61
N ALA A 167 10.23 33.91 -17.17
CA ALA A 167 9.97 34.95 -18.16
C ALA A 167 9.12 34.42 -19.34
N GLY A 168 8.14 35.21 -19.80
CA GLY A 168 7.30 34.88 -20.96
C GLY A 168 6.12 33.95 -20.67
N GLU A 169 5.45 34.10 -19.53
CA GLU A 169 4.25 33.32 -19.12
C GLU A 169 4.50 31.80 -18.98
N THR A 170 5.75 31.38 -18.93
CA THR A 170 6.14 29.98 -18.72
C THR A 170 6.34 29.69 -17.24
N VAL A 171 6.29 28.41 -16.86
CA VAL A 171 6.52 27.96 -15.49
C VAL A 171 7.60 26.89 -15.43
N ARG A 172 8.27 26.83 -14.29
CA ARG A 172 9.24 25.80 -13.93
C ARG A 172 8.81 25.13 -12.64
N ILE A 173 8.96 23.81 -12.57
CA ILE A 173 8.68 23.02 -11.38
C ILE A 173 10.00 22.74 -10.66
N GLU A 174 10.05 23.06 -9.37
CA GLU A 174 11.14 22.66 -8.49
C GLU A 174 10.66 21.60 -7.50
N PHE A 175 11.36 20.47 -7.37
CA PHE A 175 10.96 19.40 -6.45
C PHE A 175 12.09 18.99 -5.51
N ASN A 176 11.75 18.48 -4.32
CA ASN A 176 12.73 17.97 -3.37
C ASN A 176 13.05 16.49 -3.64
N PRO A 177 14.26 16.15 -4.13
CA PRO A 177 14.64 14.77 -4.44
C PRO A 177 14.84 13.89 -3.20
N ASN A 178 14.94 14.48 -2.00
CA ASN A 178 15.15 13.76 -0.74
C ASN A 178 13.85 13.23 -0.12
N ARG A 179 12.71 13.39 -0.81
CA ARG A 179 11.43 12.85 -0.37
C ARG A 179 11.28 11.39 -0.82
N PRO A 180 10.48 10.57 -0.11
CA PRO A 180 10.15 9.22 -0.58
C PRO A 180 9.61 9.26 -2.01
N ARG A 181 9.96 8.26 -2.83
CA ARG A 181 9.64 8.23 -4.27
C ARG A 181 8.17 8.52 -4.57
N GLY A 182 7.23 7.86 -3.89
CA GLY A 182 5.79 8.12 -4.08
C GLY A 182 5.38 9.56 -3.73
N ARG A 183 6.07 10.21 -2.76
CA ARG A 183 5.85 11.61 -2.41
C ARG A 183 6.38 12.56 -3.48
N VAL A 184 7.53 12.26 -4.08
CA VAL A 184 8.09 13.02 -5.22
C VAL A 184 7.12 12.95 -6.40
N ARG A 185 6.71 11.73 -6.80
CA ARG A 185 5.78 11.51 -7.91
C ARG A 185 4.47 12.26 -7.73
N TYR A 186 3.86 12.15 -6.55
CA TYR A 186 2.64 12.90 -6.23
C TYR A 186 2.84 14.41 -6.31
N SER A 187 3.95 14.92 -5.75
CA SER A 187 4.18 16.37 -5.71
C SER A 187 4.41 16.91 -7.12
N LEU A 188 5.15 16.20 -7.98
CA LEU A 188 5.30 16.58 -9.39
C LEU A 188 3.97 16.61 -10.13
N ALA A 189 3.15 15.55 -10.01
CA ALA A 189 1.82 15.52 -10.63
C ALA A 189 0.91 16.66 -10.14
N HIS A 190 1.02 17.01 -8.85
CA HIS A 190 0.31 18.13 -8.25
C HIS A 190 0.78 19.49 -8.79
N GLU A 191 2.08 19.71 -8.95
CA GLU A 191 2.58 20.95 -9.57
C GLU A 191 2.20 21.04 -11.05
N ILE A 192 2.15 19.91 -11.78
CA ILE A 192 1.59 19.89 -13.14
C ILE A 192 0.11 20.26 -13.11
N ALA A 193 -0.66 19.83 -12.11
CA ALA A 193 -2.08 20.19 -12.00
C ALA A 193 -2.30 21.69 -11.80
N HIS A 194 -1.38 22.40 -11.13
CA HIS A 194 -1.45 23.85 -11.03
C HIS A 194 -1.41 24.54 -12.39
N THR A 195 -0.78 23.96 -13.42
CA THR A 195 -0.68 24.57 -14.75
C THR A 195 -1.99 24.52 -15.54
N LEU A 196 -2.98 23.74 -15.09
CA LEU A 196 -4.32 23.74 -15.68
C LEU A 196 -5.07 25.06 -15.45
N PHE A 197 -4.65 25.85 -14.46
CA PHE A 197 -5.25 27.12 -14.10
C PHE A 197 -4.63 28.26 -14.91
N PRO A 198 -5.45 29.16 -15.47
CA PRO A 198 -4.98 30.19 -16.42
C PRO A 198 -4.02 31.21 -15.79
N ASP A 199 -4.08 31.39 -14.47
CA ASP A 199 -3.29 32.34 -13.70
C ASP A 199 -2.05 31.68 -13.05
N CYS A 200 -1.66 30.48 -13.47
CA CYS A 200 -0.55 29.75 -12.86
C CYS A 200 0.81 30.45 -12.94
N ALA A 201 1.02 31.30 -13.94
CA ALA A 201 2.25 32.08 -14.12
C ALA A 201 2.22 33.44 -13.39
N ALA A 202 1.13 33.79 -12.70
CA ALA A 202 0.97 35.10 -12.05
C ALA A 202 1.76 35.24 -10.73
N GLU A 203 1.99 34.14 -10.03
CA GLU A 203 2.70 34.12 -8.74
C GLU A 203 3.38 32.77 -8.48
N VAL A 204 4.33 32.75 -7.54
CA VAL A 204 4.94 31.49 -7.09
C VAL A 204 3.90 30.70 -6.29
N ARG A 205 3.58 29.50 -6.74
CA ARG A 205 2.63 28.61 -6.06
C ARG A 205 3.39 27.61 -5.19
N HIS A 206 3.00 27.56 -3.92
CA HIS A 206 3.56 26.64 -2.95
C HIS A 206 2.51 25.60 -2.59
N ARG A 207 2.92 24.34 -2.49
CA ARG A 207 2.12 23.33 -1.82
C ARG A 207 1.98 23.67 -0.32
N ALA A 208 0.85 24.25 0.07
CA ALA A 208 0.56 24.62 1.46
C ALA A 208 -0.09 23.46 2.24
N ARG A 209 0.18 23.34 3.54
CA ARG A 209 -0.62 22.45 4.40
C ARG A 209 -2.01 23.02 4.64
N HIS A 210 -2.96 22.15 4.97
CA HIS A 210 -4.32 22.55 5.34
C HIS A 210 -4.43 23.65 6.42
N HIS A 211 -3.40 23.81 7.28
CA HIS A 211 -3.32 24.85 8.32
C HIS A 211 -2.52 26.10 7.92
N GLU A 212 -1.80 26.06 6.80
CA GLU A 212 -1.09 27.20 6.19
C GLU A 212 -1.97 27.89 5.13
N LEU A 213 -3.08 27.25 4.72
CA LEU A 213 -4.04 27.79 3.78
C LEU A 213 -4.86 28.92 4.42
N THR A 214 -4.73 30.12 3.87
CA THR A 214 -5.55 31.28 4.23
C THR A 214 -6.77 31.36 3.31
N GLY A 215 -7.93 31.68 3.88
CA GLY A 215 -9.18 31.86 3.12
C GLY A 215 -9.57 30.64 2.27
N ASP A 216 -9.79 30.87 0.98
CA ASP A 216 -10.33 29.88 0.03
C ASP A 216 -9.25 29.12 -0.76
N ALA A 217 -7.98 29.21 -0.37
CA ALA A 217 -6.87 28.52 -1.05
C ALA A 217 -7.04 26.99 -1.07
N TRP A 218 -7.77 26.42 -0.10
CA TRP A 218 -8.11 24.99 -0.05
C TRP A 218 -8.93 24.52 -1.27
N GLN A 219 -9.72 25.41 -1.89
CA GLN A 219 -10.51 25.07 -3.07
C GLN A 219 -9.61 24.71 -4.24
N LEU A 220 -8.55 25.50 -4.46
CA LEU A 220 -7.56 25.26 -5.52
C LEU A 220 -6.75 23.99 -5.25
N GLU A 221 -6.27 23.80 -4.02
CA GLU A 221 -5.55 22.58 -3.61
C GLU A 221 -6.38 21.31 -3.82
N ALA A 222 -7.68 21.36 -3.50
CA ALA A 222 -8.60 20.24 -3.71
C ALA A 222 -8.70 19.86 -5.20
N LEU A 223 -8.86 20.85 -6.08
CA LEU A 223 -8.91 20.62 -7.52
C LEU A 223 -7.57 20.11 -8.09
N CYS A 224 -6.43 20.60 -7.58
CA CYS A 224 -5.12 20.07 -7.96
C CYS A 224 -4.94 18.61 -7.57
N ASN A 225 -5.45 18.19 -6.40
CA ASN A 225 -5.41 16.78 -5.99
C ASN A 225 -6.23 15.88 -6.93
N ILE A 226 -7.39 16.35 -7.41
CA ILE A 226 -8.23 15.63 -8.39
C ILE A 226 -7.47 15.43 -9.70
N ALA A 227 -6.90 16.49 -10.26
CA ALA A 227 -6.13 16.42 -11.49
C ALA A 227 -4.85 15.58 -11.33
N ALA A 228 -4.13 15.69 -10.22
CA ALA A 228 -2.96 14.86 -9.94
C ALA A 228 -3.32 13.36 -9.88
N ALA A 229 -4.49 13.01 -9.34
CA ALA A 229 -4.99 11.64 -9.35
C ALA A 229 -5.30 11.14 -10.76
N GLU A 230 -5.85 11.99 -11.65
CA GLU A 230 -6.03 11.66 -13.07
C GLU A 230 -4.69 11.42 -13.78
N PHE A 231 -3.65 12.19 -13.50
CA PHE A 231 -2.32 12.00 -14.10
C PHE A 231 -1.63 10.72 -13.63
N LEU A 232 -1.76 10.38 -12.35
CA LEU A 232 -1.10 9.19 -11.79
C LEU A 232 -1.88 7.91 -12.03
N MET A 233 -3.21 8.00 -12.13
CA MET A 233 -4.13 6.89 -12.35
C MET A 233 -5.19 7.24 -13.41
N PRO A 234 -4.80 7.37 -14.69
CA PRO A 234 -5.70 7.71 -15.80
C PRO A 234 -6.96 6.87 -15.88
N LEU A 235 -8.07 7.48 -16.32
CA LEU A 235 -9.31 6.75 -16.57
C LEU A 235 -9.06 5.59 -17.56
N GLY A 236 -9.66 4.43 -17.28
CA GLY A 236 -9.47 3.20 -18.08
C GLY A 236 -8.20 2.40 -17.75
N SER A 237 -7.22 2.98 -17.05
CA SER A 237 -5.96 2.27 -16.74
C SER A 237 -6.08 1.22 -15.62
N LEU A 238 -7.06 1.35 -14.73
CA LEU A 238 -7.27 0.47 -13.57
C LEU A 238 -7.89 -0.90 -13.94
N GLY A 239 -8.28 -1.10 -15.21
CA GLY A 239 -8.98 -2.30 -15.67
C GLY A 239 -10.41 -2.40 -15.16
N PRO A 240 -11.08 -3.56 -15.34
CA PRO A 240 -12.47 -3.73 -14.91
C PRO A 240 -12.57 -3.75 -13.38
N LEU A 241 -13.34 -2.80 -12.83
CA LEU A 241 -13.58 -2.59 -11.40
C LEU A 241 -14.87 -3.29 -10.95
N THR A 242 -14.88 -4.62 -10.94
CA THR A 242 -16.00 -5.39 -10.37
C THR A 242 -15.85 -5.49 -8.85
N ALA A 243 -16.94 -5.73 -8.11
CA ALA A 243 -16.92 -5.84 -6.66
C ALA A 243 -15.95 -6.93 -6.17
N GLU A 244 -15.89 -8.07 -6.88
CA GLU A 244 -15.02 -9.20 -6.55
C GLU A 244 -13.53 -8.87 -6.69
N ARG A 245 -13.18 -7.88 -7.50
CA ARG A 245 -11.80 -7.42 -7.71
C ARG A 245 -11.40 -6.29 -6.76
N LEU A 246 -12.32 -5.74 -5.98
CA LEU A 246 -12.07 -4.61 -5.09
C LEU A 246 -11.72 -5.10 -3.67
N THR A 247 -10.63 -5.86 -3.59
CA THR A 247 -10.08 -6.44 -2.36
C THR A 247 -8.72 -5.85 -1.99
N VAL A 248 -8.27 -5.95 -0.73
CA VAL A 248 -6.94 -5.45 -0.33
C VAL A 248 -5.80 -6.05 -1.18
N PRO A 249 -5.77 -7.36 -1.49
CA PRO A 249 -4.74 -7.91 -2.38
C PRO A 249 -4.67 -7.22 -3.74
N THR A 250 -5.81 -6.97 -4.39
CA THR A 250 -5.84 -6.24 -5.67
C THR A 250 -5.43 -4.78 -5.51
N VAL A 251 -5.86 -4.11 -4.42
CA VAL A 251 -5.41 -2.75 -4.09
C VAL A 251 -3.90 -2.70 -3.98
N LEU A 252 -3.27 -3.61 -3.23
CA LEU A 252 -1.83 -3.59 -3.03
C LEU A 252 -1.05 -3.94 -4.31
N ASP A 253 -1.61 -4.76 -5.19
CA ASP A 253 -1.01 -5.04 -6.49
C ASP A 253 -1.05 -3.83 -7.43
N LEU A 254 -2.22 -3.20 -7.55
CA LEU A 254 -2.38 -1.95 -8.29
C LEU A 254 -1.51 -0.84 -7.70
N GLN A 255 -1.39 -0.76 -6.37
CA GLN A 255 -0.56 0.22 -5.67
C GLN A 255 0.91 0.13 -6.10
N ARG A 256 1.46 -1.09 -6.22
CA ARG A 256 2.80 -1.33 -6.75
C ARG A 256 2.90 -1.01 -8.24
N ARG A 257 1.92 -1.48 -9.03
CA ARG A 257 1.91 -1.30 -10.49
C ARG A 257 1.88 0.18 -10.89
N PHE A 258 1.09 0.99 -10.19
CA PHE A 258 0.94 2.42 -10.44
C PHE A 258 1.96 3.30 -9.70
N ASP A 259 2.66 2.74 -8.71
CA ASP A 259 3.63 3.44 -7.86
C ASP A 259 3.02 4.69 -7.21
N VAL A 260 1.90 4.47 -6.52
CA VAL A 260 1.10 5.48 -5.80
C VAL A 260 0.88 5.07 -4.33
N SER A 261 0.24 5.91 -3.52
CA SER A 261 -0.13 5.53 -2.15
C SER A 261 -1.40 4.67 -2.15
N THR A 262 -1.50 3.74 -1.18
CA THR A 262 -2.70 2.94 -0.95
C THR A 262 -3.94 3.81 -0.74
N GLU A 263 -3.80 4.91 -0.01
CA GLU A 263 -4.90 5.86 0.27
C GLU A 263 -5.43 6.51 -1.01
N ALA A 264 -4.56 7.04 -1.88
CA ALA A 264 -4.98 7.66 -3.13
C ALA A 264 -5.66 6.64 -4.06
N LEU A 265 -5.13 5.42 -4.14
CA LEU A 265 -5.69 4.37 -4.97
C LEU A 265 -7.06 3.91 -4.48
N VAL A 266 -7.24 3.66 -3.16
CA VAL A 266 -8.53 3.23 -2.59
C VAL A 266 -9.62 4.26 -2.82
N ILE A 267 -9.30 5.55 -2.63
CA ILE A 267 -10.22 6.65 -2.94
C ILE A 267 -10.60 6.62 -4.42
N ARG A 268 -9.60 6.55 -5.31
CA ARG A 268 -9.81 6.51 -6.77
C ARG A 268 -10.67 5.33 -7.20
N LEU A 269 -10.43 4.14 -6.63
CA LEU A 269 -11.23 2.95 -6.90
C LEU A 269 -12.68 3.14 -6.48
N ALA A 270 -12.95 3.73 -5.31
CA ALA A 270 -14.31 4.00 -4.87
C ALA A 270 -15.02 5.02 -5.78
N GLU A 271 -14.36 6.13 -6.12
CA GLU A 271 -14.95 7.19 -6.94
C GLU A 271 -15.26 6.76 -8.38
N THR A 272 -14.44 5.87 -8.94
CA THR A 272 -14.57 5.39 -10.32
C THR A 272 -15.30 4.06 -10.45
N SER A 273 -15.59 3.37 -9.33
CA SER A 273 -16.27 2.09 -9.34
C SER A 273 -17.73 2.22 -9.81
N PRO A 274 -18.16 1.39 -10.78
CA PRO A 274 -19.57 1.23 -11.13
C PRO A 274 -20.32 0.31 -10.16
N ALA A 275 -19.61 -0.46 -9.32
CA ALA A 275 -20.19 -1.33 -8.29
C ALA A 275 -20.36 -0.56 -6.96
N PRO A 276 -21.36 -0.92 -6.13
CA PRO A 276 -21.54 -0.30 -4.82
C PRO A 276 -20.38 -0.66 -3.90
N VAL A 277 -19.45 0.29 -3.75
CA VAL A 277 -18.32 0.23 -2.80
C VAL A 277 -18.16 1.57 -2.08
N ALA A 278 -17.53 1.60 -0.91
CA ALA A 278 -17.08 2.83 -0.28
C ALA A 278 -15.64 2.70 0.25
N ALA A 279 -14.82 3.73 0.04
CA ALA A 279 -13.53 3.85 0.70
C ALA A 279 -13.71 4.38 2.12
N PHE A 280 -12.91 3.93 3.07
CA PHE A 280 -12.88 4.49 4.43
C PHE A 280 -11.45 4.70 4.90
N CYS A 281 -11.28 5.61 5.86
CA CYS A 281 -10.06 5.76 6.63
C CYS A 281 -10.41 5.91 8.10
N VAL A 282 -9.67 5.21 8.97
CA VAL A 282 -9.80 5.29 10.41
C VAL A 282 -8.44 5.53 11.05
N SER A 283 -8.42 6.34 12.11
CA SER A 283 -7.21 6.66 12.85
C SER A 283 -7.32 6.23 14.32
N PRO A 284 -6.20 5.79 14.93
CA PRO A 284 -6.17 5.44 16.33
C PRO A 284 -6.30 6.69 17.22
N ARG A 285 -7.19 6.61 18.21
CA ARG A 285 -7.40 7.60 19.26
C ARG A 285 -6.88 7.09 20.60
N ASN A 286 -6.30 8.00 21.36
CA ASN A 286 -6.04 7.75 22.77
C ASN A 286 -7.37 7.82 23.54
N ALA A 287 -7.80 6.69 24.12
CA ALA A 287 -9.04 6.59 24.88
C ALA A 287 -9.11 7.53 26.10
N ALA A 288 -7.97 7.97 26.65
CA ALA A 288 -7.92 8.83 27.84
C ALA A 288 -7.98 10.33 27.51
N THR A 289 -7.48 10.76 26.35
CA THR A 289 -7.36 12.19 25.99
C THR A 289 -8.18 12.60 24.78
N GLY A 290 -8.76 11.65 24.04
CA GLY A 290 -9.47 11.90 22.79
C GLY A 290 -8.58 12.42 21.65
N ALA A 291 -7.27 12.56 21.88
CA ALA A 291 -6.31 13.05 20.91
C ALA A 291 -5.99 11.97 19.85
N THR A 292 -5.80 12.42 18.61
CA THR A 292 -5.31 11.59 17.50
C THR A 292 -3.86 11.19 17.76
N GLY A 293 -3.55 9.90 17.65
CA GLY A 293 -2.22 9.36 17.93
C GLY A 293 -2.15 8.71 19.31
N ALA A 294 -2.47 7.42 19.37
CA ALA A 294 -2.19 6.60 20.53
C ALA A 294 -0.70 6.20 20.54
N THR A 295 -0.07 6.28 21.71
CA THR A 295 1.24 5.67 21.95
C THR A 295 1.05 4.15 22.04
N PRO A 296 1.83 3.32 21.33
CA PRO A 296 1.73 1.88 21.40
C PRO A 296 1.88 1.39 22.86
N GLY A 297 0.94 0.56 23.34
CA GLY A 297 1.10 -0.23 24.56
C GLY A 297 0.54 0.32 25.87
N ALA A 298 -0.06 1.52 25.91
CA ALA A 298 -0.53 2.10 27.19
C ALA A 298 -2.04 1.93 27.48
N HIS A 299 -2.90 1.88 26.46
CA HIS A 299 -4.37 1.82 26.62
C HIS A 299 -5.01 1.07 25.43
N PRO A 300 -6.23 0.51 25.58
CA PRO A 300 -7.00 0.04 24.44
C PRO A 300 -7.15 1.19 23.43
N VAL A 301 -6.54 1.03 22.27
CA VAL A 301 -6.58 2.01 21.18
C VAL A 301 -7.99 2.01 20.64
N ASP A 302 -8.73 3.11 20.80
CA ASP A 302 -10.00 3.26 20.10
C ASP A 302 -9.73 3.74 18.67
N TYR A 303 -10.64 3.49 17.74
CA TYR A 303 -10.49 3.96 16.36
C TYR A 303 -11.59 4.96 16.04
N GLN A 304 -11.22 6.03 15.36
CA GLN A 304 -12.15 7.01 14.84
C GLN A 304 -12.23 6.87 13.32
N VAL A 305 -13.44 6.86 12.78
CA VAL A 305 -13.66 7.08 11.34
C VAL A 305 -13.30 8.52 10.99
N ASP A 306 -12.26 8.68 10.18
CA ASP A 306 -11.81 9.97 9.66
C ASP A 306 -12.74 10.41 8.52
N TYR A 307 -13.01 9.51 7.58
CA TYR A 307 -13.91 9.72 6.46
C TYR A 307 -14.39 8.41 5.84
N VAL A 308 -15.52 8.50 5.10
CA VAL A 308 -16.04 7.45 4.20
C VAL A 308 -16.40 8.12 2.88
N ILE A 309 -15.90 7.58 1.76
CA ILE A 309 -16.10 8.11 0.41
C ILE A 309 -16.81 7.03 -0.42
N PRO A 310 -18.13 7.18 -0.66
CA PRO A 310 -18.91 6.19 -1.40
C PRO A 310 -18.73 6.32 -2.92
N SER A 311 -18.86 5.20 -3.62
CA SER A 311 -19.05 5.15 -5.07
C SER A 311 -20.41 5.70 -5.48
N ARG A 312 -20.55 6.02 -6.78
CA ARG A 312 -21.83 6.49 -7.36
C ARG A 312 -22.94 5.44 -7.25
N ALA A 313 -22.58 4.16 -7.33
CA ALA A 313 -23.52 3.04 -7.28
C ALA A 313 -23.89 2.63 -5.86
N TRP A 314 -23.21 3.16 -4.83
CA TRP A 314 -23.63 2.98 -3.45
C TRP A 314 -25.00 3.64 -3.25
N ALA A 315 -26.05 2.85 -3.40
CA ALA A 315 -27.43 3.30 -3.27
C ALA A 315 -27.59 4.00 -1.92
N THR A 316 -28.31 5.12 -1.93
CA THR A 316 -28.63 5.97 -0.77
C THR A 316 -29.46 5.24 0.28
N ARG A 317 -28.92 4.21 0.94
CA ARG A 317 -29.21 3.95 2.36
C ARG A 317 -28.66 5.15 3.13
N ARG A 318 -29.41 6.26 3.11
CA ARG A 318 -29.19 7.57 3.76
C ARG A 318 -27.84 7.73 4.48
N MET A 319 -26.77 7.87 3.71
CA MET A 319 -25.52 8.52 4.13
C MET A 319 -25.52 9.99 3.68
N THR A 320 -26.59 10.73 3.94
CA THR A 320 -26.63 12.16 3.62
C THR A 320 -26.30 12.96 4.87
N GLY A 321 -25.10 13.53 4.92
CA GLY A 321 -24.72 14.46 5.98
C GLY A 321 -23.28 14.96 5.90
N ARG A 322 -23.03 15.88 4.96
CA ARG A 322 -21.86 16.76 4.79
C ARG A 322 -20.88 16.74 5.98
N THR A 323 -19.67 16.23 5.77
CA THR A 323 -18.50 16.47 6.63
C THR A 323 -18.25 17.97 6.63
N THR A 324 -18.58 18.64 7.74
CA THR A 324 -18.01 19.92 8.22
C THR A 324 -18.75 20.30 9.50
N GLY A 325 -17.99 20.62 10.55
CA GLY A 325 -18.32 21.56 11.63
C GLY A 325 -19.65 21.43 12.40
N HIS A 326 -19.53 21.21 13.71
CA HIS A 326 -20.34 21.80 14.80
C HIS A 326 -21.81 22.10 14.50
N GLY A 327 -22.68 21.12 14.77
CA GLY A 327 -24.13 21.34 14.75
C GLY A 327 -24.87 20.10 15.26
N THR A 328 -25.53 20.26 16.39
CA THR A 328 -26.35 19.25 17.09
C THR A 328 -27.59 18.90 16.27
N GLY A 329 -27.50 17.84 15.48
CA GLY A 329 -28.62 17.14 14.86
C GLY A 329 -28.19 15.68 14.71
N ARG A 330 -29.04 14.74 15.12
CA ARG A 330 -28.69 13.31 15.26
C ARG A 330 -28.37 12.70 13.88
N ARG A 331 -27.08 12.73 13.51
CA ARG A 331 -26.49 12.16 12.30
C ARG A 331 -26.36 10.65 12.46
N ARG A 332 -26.66 9.87 11.40
CA ARG A 332 -26.21 8.47 11.29
C ARG A 332 -24.69 8.49 11.17
N ARG A 333 -23.99 8.24 12.28
CA ARG A 333 -22.51 8.25 12.30
C ARG A 333 -22.05 6.82 12.06
N ALA A 334 -21.11 6.66 11.13
CA ALA A 334 -20.34 5.43 11.07
C ALA A 334 -19.64 5.24 12.41
N HIS A 335 -19.89 4.12 13.08
CA HIS A 335 -19.26 3.74 14.32
C HIS A 335 -18.61 2.38 14.13
N LEU A 336 -17.42 2.20 14.70
CA LEU A 336 -16.71 0.93 14.61
C LEU A 336 -17.16 0.02 15.76
N PRO A 337 -17.49 -1.24 15.48
CA PRO A 337 -17.67 -2.24 16.53
C PRO A 337 -16.45 -2.32 17.46
N GLY A 338 -16.69 -2.64 18.74
CA GLY A 338 -15.64 -2.74 19.76
C GLY A 338 -14.57 -3.79 19.41
N ASP A 339 -14.92 -4.80 18.62
CA ASP A 339 -14.10 -5.90 18.15
C ASP A 339 -13.77 -5.84 16.65
N SER A 340 -13.95 -4.67 16.01
CA SER A 340 -13.75 -4.48 14.58
C SER A 340 -12.38 -4.97 14.08
N VAL A 341 -12.38 -5.61 12.90
CA VAL A 341 -11.23 -6.16 12.17
C VAL A 341 -10.18 -5.10 11.86
N VAL A 342 -10.52 -3.81 11.86
CA VAL A 342 -9.54 -2.72 11.72
C VAL A 342 -8.44 -2.79 12.78
N ARG A 343 -8.75 -3.30 13.98
CA ARG A 343 -7.78 -3.48 15.08
C ARG A 343 -6.70 -4.51 14.75
N GLN A 344 -6.96 -5.41 13.81
CA GLN A 344 -6.00 -6.42 13.35
C GLN A 344 -4.95 -5.83 12.38
N CYS A 345 -5.18 -4.61 11.87
CA CYS A 345 -4.23 -3.87 11.05
C CYS A 345 -3.21 -3.11 11.92
N SER A 346 -2.53 -3.85 12.80
CA SER A 346 -1.66 -3.30 13.86
C SER A 346 -0.31 -2.76 13.37
N ALA A 347 0.08 -3.07 12.13
CA ALA A 347 1.30 -2.58 11.50
C ALA A 347 1.02 -2.12 10.06
N ILE A 348 1.93 -1.31 9.50
CA ILE A 348 1.83 -0.87 8.11
C ILE A 348 1.89 -2.10 7.18
N GLY A 349 0.94 -2.19 6.25
CA GLY A 349 0.78 -3.30 5.32
C GLY A 349 0.07 -4.52 5.90
N TYR A 350 -0.22 -4.57 7.21
CA TYR A 350 -1.06 -5.62 7.78
C TYR A 350 -2.50 -5.45 7.30
N SER A 351 -3.12 -6.52 6.80
CA SER A 351 -4.51 -6.48 6.36
C SER A 351 -5.43 -7.35 7.20
N ALA A 352 -6.72 -7.04 7.11
CA ALA A 352 -7.78 -7.80 7.75
C ALA A 352 -9.06 -7.72 6.91
N ARG A 353 -9.91 -8.74 7.03
CA ARG A 353 -11.22 -8.75 6.41
C ARG A 353 -12.27 -9.33 7.33
N GLY A 354 -13.52 -8.91 7.19
CA GLY A 354 -14.65 -9.39 7.99
C GLY A 354 -16.00 -8.87 7.51
N VAL A 355 -17.06 -9.27 8.18
CA VAL A 355 -18.41 -8.72 8.00
C VAL A 355 -18.76 -7.96 9.27
N GLU A 356 -19.15 -6.70 9.14
CA GLU A 356 -19.41 -5.81 10.28
C GLU A 356 -20.64 -4.94 10.05
N ALA A 357 -21.22 -4.43 11.13
CA ALA A 357 -22.26 -3.42 11.10
C ALA A 357 -21.67 -2.07 11.55
N TRP A 358 -21.56 -1.11 10.63
CA TRP A 358 -20.97 0.21 10.92
C TRP A 358 -22.01 1.32 11.10
N TRP A 359 -23.27 1.04 10.79
CA TRP A 359 -24.38 2.00 10.85
C TRP A 359 -25.45 1.54 11.83
N ASP A 360 -26.20 2.51 12.35
CA ASP A 360 -27.28 2.30 13.33
C ASP A 360 -28.42 1.40 12.82
N ASP A 361 -28.50 1.15 11.51
CA ASP A 361 -29.49 0.22 10.93
C ASP A 361 -28.98 -1.23 10.85
N GLU A 362 -27.82 -1.51 11.46
CA GLU A 362 -27.18 -2.82 11.55
C GLU A 362 -26.94 -3.51 10.19
N SER A 363 -26.93 -2.73 9.11
CA SER A 363 -26.66 -3.24 7.77
C SER A 363 -25.26 -3.87 7.72
N PRO A 364 -25.14 -5.17 7.41
CA PRO A 364 -23.84 -5.80 7.31
C PRO A 364 -23.07 -5.27 6.08
N VAL A 365 -21.78 -5.06 6.26
CA VAL A 365 -20.82 -4.74 5.19
C VAL A 365 -19.62 -5.65 5.27
N HIS A 366 -19.12 -6.06 4.11
CA HIS A 366 -17.80 -6.66 4.03
C HIS A 366 -16.76 -5.54 4.16
N VAL A 367 -15.89 -5.67 5.15
CA VAL A 367 -14.78 -4.76 5.42
C VAL A 367 -13.50 -5.41 4.90
N GLU A 368 -12.79 -4.70 4.04
CA GLU A 368 -11.46 -5.04 3.52
C GLU A 368 -10.50 -3.93 3.97
N ALA A 369 -9.59 -4.22 4.91
CA ALA A 369 -8.81 -3.21 5.63
C ALA A 369 -7.30 -3.45 5.53
N VAL A 370 -6.51 -2.38 5.48
CA VAL A 370 -5.04 -2.44 5.51
C VAL A 370 -4.43 -1.27 6.28
N GLY A 371 -3.41 -1.57 7.08
CA GLY A 371 -2.63 -0.58 7.82
C GLY A 371 -1.77 0.28 6.90
N ILE A 372 -1.82 1.59 7.09
CA ILE A 372 -1.03 2.60 6.35
C ILE A 372 -0.28 3.51 7.33
N PRO A 373 0.72 4.27 6.85
CA PRO A 373 1.51 5.14 7.72
C PRO A 373 0.65 6.09 8.59
N PRO A 374 1.12 6.37 9.83
CA PRO A 374 0.47 7.33 10.71
C PRO A 374 0.42 8.72 10.08
N TYR A 375 -0.45 9.58 10.61
CA TYR A 375 -0.32 11.02 10.38
C TYR A 375 1.03 11.53 10.92
N PRO A 376 1.58 12.64 10.39
CA PRO A 376 2.81 13.23 10.91
C PRO A 376 2.75 13.43 12.42
N GLY A 377 3.72 12.87 13.15
CA GLY A 377 3.78 12.93 14.62
C GLY A 377 3.03 11.80 15.35
N GLY A 378 2.26 10.95 14.64
CA GLY A 378 1.63 9.76 15.20
C GLY A 378 2.58 8.55 15.22
N ALA A 379 2.40 7.67 16.20
CA ALA A 379 3.19 6.44 16.35
C ALA A 379 2.46 5.17 15.88
N ALA A 380 1.12 5.18 15.86
CA ALA A 380 0.30 4.03 15.51
C ALA A 380 -0.24 4.12 14.07
N PRO A 381 -0.26 3.02 13.29
CA PRO A 381 -0.78 3.02 11.93
C PRO A 381 -2.23 3.52 11.85
N ARG A 382 -2.56 4.22 10.77
CA ARG A 382 -3.96 4.41 10.35
C ARG A 382 -4.40 3.18 9.57
N VAL A 383 -5.69 3.02 9.37
CA VAL A 383 -6.24 1.91 8.59
C VAL A 383 -7.13 2.49 7.48
N ILE A 384 -6.87 2.07 6.24
CA ILE A 384 -7.67 2.40 5.07
C ILE A 384 -8.28 1.13 4.51
N GLY A 385 -9.42 1.24 3.85
CA GLY A 385 -10.03 0.07 3.27
C GLY A 385 -11.23 0.35 2.38
N LEU A 386 -11.84 -0.74 1.95
CA LEU A 386 -13.04 -0.77 1.14
C LEU A 386 -14.18 -1.43 1.94
N LEU A 387 -15.37 -0.88 1.80
CA LEU A 387 -16.63 -1.44 2.30
C LEU A 387 -17.44 -1.89 1.10
N HIS A 388 -17.99 -3.10 1.15
CA HIS A 388 -18.98 -3.61 0.21
C HIS A 388 -20.28 -3.86 0.96
N PRO A 389 -21.46 -3.56 0.39
CA PRO A 389 -22.71 -4.03 0.97
C PRO A 389 -22.64 -5.54 1.05
N ALA A 390 -22.86 -6.12 2.23
CA ALA A 390 -23.08 -7.55 2.28
C ALA A 390 -24.44 -7.81 1.63
N THR A 391 -24.44 -8.51 0.50
CA THR A 391 -25.68 -9.05 -0.04
C THR A 391 -26.29 -9.92 1.05
N PRO A 392 -27.59 -9.82 1.34
CA PRO A 392 -28.26 -10.93 2.00
C PRO A 392 -28.24 -12.08 1.00
N GLU A 393 -27.16 -12.86 0.98
CA GLU A 393 -27.23 -14.22 0.47
C GLU A 393 -28.43 -14.87 1.15
N ALA A 394 -29.22 -15.62 0.39
CA ALA A 394 -30.34 -16.36 0.95
C ALA A 394 -29.84 -17.03 2.24
N PRO A 395 -30.43 -16.77 3.41
CA PRO A 395 -29.83 -17.05 4.73
C PRO A 395 -29.49 -18.54 4.96
N ASP A 396 -29.87 -19.42 4.03
CA ASP A 396 -29.74 -20.87 4.09
C ASP A 396 -28.74 -21.47 3.08
N ALA A 397 -28.09 -20.68 2.21
CA ALA A 397 -27.01 -21.18 1.35
C ALA A 397 -25.66 -20.81 1.99
N PRO A 398 -24.93 -21.73 2.64
CA PRO A 398 -23.61 -21.42 3.14
C PRO A 398 -22.70 -21.07 1.95
N ALA A 399 -22.16 -19.86 1.93
CA ALA A 399 -21.03 -19.53 1.06
C ALA A 399 -19.97 -20.62 1.22
N ALA A 400 -19.49 -21.16 0.10
CA ALA A 400 -18.49 -22.21 0.15
C ALA A 400 -17.29 -21.75 0.99
N PRO A 401 -16.79 -22.56 1.94
CA PRO A 401 -15.69 -22.15 2.80
C PRO A 401 -14.45 -21.86 1.94
N GLU A 402 -13.98 -20.61 1.99
CA GLU A 402 -12.81 -20.15 1.25
C GLU A 402 -11.60 -19.94 2.14
N ILE A 403 -10.41 -20.06 1.55
CA ILE A 403 -9.15 -19.68 2.20
C ILE A 403 -9.12 -18.16 2.33
N ALA A 404 -9.03 -17.64 3.55
CA ALA A 404 -8.83 -16.21 3.77
C ALA A 404 -7.36 -15.85 3.55
N TYR A 405 -7.08 -14.97 2.58
CA TYR A 405 -5.73 -14.43 2.35
C TYR A 405 -5.60 -13.07 3.00
N VAL A 406 -4.54 -12.87 3.81
CA VAL A 406 -4.26 -11.61 4.49
C VAL A 406 -2.77 -11.28 4.43
N TYR A 407 -2.44 -10.00 4.52
CA TYR A 407 -1.07 -9.54 4.68
C TYR A 407 -0.68 -9.46 6.16
N GLY A 408 0.43 -10.08 6.52
CA GLY A 408 0.87 -10.22 7.90
C GLY A 408 1.88 -11.32 8.12
N SER A 409 2.31 -11.49 9.37
CA SER A 409 3.10 -12.65 9.78
C SER A 409 2.20 -13.75 10.35
N ALA A 410 2.34 -14.98 9.85
CA ALA A 410 1.71 -16.15 10.48
C ALA A 410 2.31 -16.49 11.85
N THR A 411 3.40 -15.84 12.28
CA THR A 411 3.88 -15.89 13.68
C THR A 411 3.09 -14.98 14.62
N GLU A 412 2.20 -14.15 14.08
CA GLU A 412 1.27 -13.30 14.82
C GLU A 412 -0.17 -13.63 14.37
N PRO A 413 -0.65 -14.88 14.57
CA PRO A 413 -1.95 -15.28 14.07
C PRO A 413 -3.07 -14.44 14.71
N ARG A 414 -3.89 -13.83 13.87
CA ARG A 414 -4.96 -12.91 14.24
C ARG A 414 -6.31 -13.61 14.23
N GLY A 415 -7.25 -13.08 15.01
CA GLY A 415 -8.60 -13.60 15.14
C GLY A 415 -8.89 -14.20 16.53
N PRO A 416 -10.18 -14.32 16.87
CA PRO A 416 -10.61 -14.84 18.18
C PRO A 416 -10.35 -16.35 18.31
N GLY A 417 -10.62 -16.92 19.49
CA GLY A 417 -10.62 -18.38 19.68
C GLY A 417 -9.27 -18.97 20.08
N ARG A 418 -8.95 -20.20 19.67
CA ARG A 418 -7.63 -20.83 19.75
C ARG A 418 -7.04 -20.91 18.35
N ARG A 419 -5.71 -20.82 18.20
CA ARG A 419 -5.03 -20.79 16.90
C ARG A 419 -4.05 -21.95 16.77
N LEU A 420 -4.04 -22.58 15.59
CA LEU A 420 -3.09 -23.62 15.20
C LEU A 420 -2.28 -23.14 13.99
N VAL A 421 -1.02 -22.80 14.23
CA VAL A 421 -0.11 -22.36 13.17
C VAL A 421 0.52 -23.57 12.49
N VAL A 422 0.45 -23.65 11.16
CA VAL A 422 1.01 -24.78 10.40
C VAL A 422 2.33 -24.39 9.77
N GLN A 423 3.34 -25.24 9.95
CA GLN A 423 4.60 -25.18 9.21
C GLN A 423 4.90 -26.53 8.54
N VAL A 424 5.58 -26.48 7.40
CA VAL A 424 6.13 -27.67 6.73
C VAL A 424 7.59 -27.85 7.11
N VAL A 425 7.94 -29.04 7.55
CA VAL A 425 9.30 -29.45 7.92
C VAL A 425 9.75 -30.66 7.10
N ASN A 426 11.05 -30.96 7.16
CA ASN A 426 11.65 -32.04 6.38
C ASN A 426 11.75 -33.37 7.17
N ASP A 427 11.97 -34.46 6.45
CA ASP A 427 12.05 -35.83 6.96
C ASP A 427 13.47 -36.30 7.33
N LYS A 428 14.50 -35.46 7.18
CA LYS A 428 15.91 -35.88 7.35
C LYS A 428 16.56 -35.40 8.64
N THR A 429 16.08 -34.31 9.23
CA THR A 429 16.68 -33.74 10.43
C THR A 429 15.62 -33.25 11.40
N ALA A 430 15.89 -33.47 12.70
CA ALA A 430 15.09 -32.93 13.79
C ALA A 430 15.27 -31.41 13.97
N ASN A 431 16.30 -30.83 13.38
CA ASN A 431 16.57 -29.40 13.43
C ASN A 431 16.03 -28.70 12.17
N TRP A 432 15.26 -27.63 12.37
CA TRP A 432 14.78 -26.76 11.29
C TRP A 432 15.12 -25.29 11.60
N GLY A 433 14.71 -24.39 10.70
CA GLY A 433 14.97 -22.95 10.83
C GLY A 433 16.26 -22.44 10.17
N GLY A 434 16.75 -23.13 9.14
CA GLY A 434 17.86 -22.62 8.30
C GLY A 434 17.47 -21.40 7.44
N GLY A 435 16.17 -21.11 7.30
CA GLY A 435 15.64 -19.99 6.51
C GLY A 435 14.11 -20.03 6.43
N GLY A 436 13.52 -18.98 5.86
CA GLY A 436 12.07 -18.87 5.65
C GLY A 436 11.23 -18.91 6.93
N PHE A 437 9.98 -19.37 6.81
CA PHE A 437 9.02 -19.37 7.92
C PHE A 437 9.46 -20.21 9.12
N ALA A 438 10.14 -21.35 8.91
CA ALA A 438 10.66 -22.17 9.99
C ALA A 438 11.67 -21.40 10.87
N SER A 439 12.44 -20.46 10.28
CA SER A 439 13.34 -19.59 11.06
C SER A 439 12.54 -18.60 11.91
N ALA A 440 11.47 -18.02 11.36
CA ALA A 440 10.57 -17.13 12.09
C ALA A 440 9.88 -17.85 13.27
N VAL A 441 9.39 -19.08 13.06
CA VAL A 441 8.80 -19.91 14.12
C VAL A 441 9.84 -20.22 15.21
N ARG A 442 11.08 -20.57 14.84
CA ARG A 442 12.15 -20.85 15.81
C ARG A 442 12.49 -19.63 16.65
N SER A 443 12.52 -18.44 16.03
CA SER A 443 12.79 -17.19 16.71
C SER A 443 11.65 -16.76 17.62
N ALA A 444 10.40 -16.92 17.17
CA ALA A 444 9.21 -16.54 17.94
C ALA A 444 8.95 -17.51 19.10
N TRP A 445 9.12 -18.81 18.86
CA TRP A 445 8.76 -19.87 19.81
C TRP A 445 9.84 -20.96 19.88
N PRO A 446 10.96 -20.72 20.60
CA PRO A 446 12.02 -21.72 20.77
C PRO A 446 11.54 -23.06 21.35
N VAL A 447 10.50 -23.04 22.18
CA VAL A 447 9.86 -24.24 22.77
C VAL A 447 9.38 -25.23 21.71
N VAL A 448 8.91 -24.76 20.55
CA VAL A 448 8.42 -25.61 19.46
C VAL A 448 9.55 -26.44 18.85
N GLN A 449 10.75 -25.86 18.70
CA GLN A 449 11.92 -26.56 18.19
C GLN A 449 12.48 -27.57 19.20
N ALA A 450 12.41 -27.26 20.51
CA ALA A 450 12.79 -28.19 21.56
C ALA A 450 11.86 -29.41 21.57
N ASP A 451 10.55 -29.17 21.59
CA ASP A 451 9.52 -30.20 21.56
C ASP A 451 9.57 -31.09 20.30
N PHE A 452 9.73 -30.48 19.12
CA PHE A 452 9.85 -31.23 17.88
C PHE A 452 11.08 -32.14 17.86
N ARG A 453 12.20 -31.68 18.44
CA ARG A 453 13.44 -32.45 18.49
C ARG A 453 13.30 -33.68 19.39
N ASP A 454 12.75 -33.49 20.59
CA ASP A 454 12.45 -34.57 21.51
C ASP A 454 11.50 -35.60 20.88
N TRP A 455 10.43 -35.12 20.25
CA TRP A 455 9.49 -36.00 19.53
C TRP A 455 10.19 -36.77 18.40
N ALA A 456 10.98 -36.10 17.58
CA ALA A 456 11.68 -36.74 16.47
C ALA A 456 12.65 -37.81 16.99
N GLU A 457 13.31 -37.56 18.12
CA GLU A 457 14.24 -38.48 18.81
C GLU A 457 13.56 -39.74 19.34
N HIS A 458 12.46 -39.58 20.07
CA HIS A 458 11.79 -40.69 20.76
C HIS A 458 10.70 -41.39 19.93
N HIS A 459 10.20 -40.76 18.85
CA HIS A 459 9.09 -41.27 18.04
C HIS A 459 9.48 -41.43 16.57
N ARG A 460 10.59 -42.12 16.29
CA ARG A 460 11.15 -42.31 14.93
C ARG A 460 10.13 -42.85 13.91
N ALA A 461 9.22 -43.73 14.33
CA ALA A 461 8.17 -44.26 13.44
C ALA A 461 7.15 -43.19 13.00
N ALA A 462 6.92 -42.18 13.84
CA ALA A 462 6.04 -41.05 13.54
C ALA A 462 6.79 -39.91 12.81
N PHE A 463 8.12 -39.80 12.99
CA PHE A 463 8.97 -38.89 12.23
C PHE A 463 9.25 -39.42 10.81
N ARG A 464 8.20 -39.40 9.99
CA ARG A 464 8.22 -39.79 8.58
C ARG A 464 7.33 -38.86 7.78
N LEU A 465 7.43 -38.90 6.45
CA LEU A 465 6.53 -38.16 5.57
C LEU A 465 5.05 -38.43 5.94
N GLY A 466 4.27 -37.35 6.08
CA GLY A 466 2.87 -37.37 6.52
C GLY A 466 2.70 -37.28 8.04
N GLY A 467 3.78 -37.43 8.82
CA GLY A 467 3.77 -37.25 10.27
C GLY A 467 3.52 -35.80 10.67
N VAL A 468 2.86 -35.62 11.81
CA VAL A 468 2.56 -34.29 12.39
C VAL A 468 2.92 -34.28 13.86
N ARG A 469 3.65 -33.25 14.29
CA ARG A 469 3.83 -32.92 15.71
C ARG A 469 3.13 -31.61 16.02
N VAL A 470 2.20 -31.63 16.96
CA VAL A 470 1.55 -30.44 17.49
C VAL A 470 2.23 -30.04 18.80
N SER A 471 2.88 -28.89 18.81
CA SER A 471 3.58 -28.32 19.96
C SER A 471 2.77 -27.18 20.55
N ARG A 472 2.57 -27.17 21.88
CA ARG A 472 1.88 -26.07 22.57
C ARG A 472 2.82 -24.89 22.77
N VAL A 473 2.36 -23.69 22.44
CA VAL A 473 3.07 -22.43 22.75
C VAL A 473 2.51 -21.84 24.04
N ASP A 474 1.18 -21.69 24.09
CA ASP A 474 0.41 -21.26 25.26
C ASP A 474 -1.01 -21.87 25.22
N ASP A 475 -1.94 -21.38 26.05
CA ASP A 475 -3.32 -21.87 26.15
C ASP A 475 -4.17 -21.58 24.91
N GLY A 476 -3.81 -20.53 24.18
CA GLY A 476 -4.49 -20.04 22.99
C GLY A 476 -3.78 -20.35 21.67
N LEU A 477 -2.55 -20.87 21.70
CA LEU A 477 -1.71 -21.02 20.52
C LEU A 477 -0.92 -22.34 20.52
N SER A 478 -0.96 -23.02 19.38
CA SER A 478 -0.16 -24.21 19.10
C SER A 478 0.44 -24.15 17.70
N VAL A 479 1.52 -24.90 17.47
CA VAL A 479 2.16 -25.06 16.16
C VAL A 479 2.10 -26.52 15.72
N ALA A 480 1.53 -26.77 14.53
CA ALA A 480 1.59 -28.07 13.85
C ALA A 480 2.78 -28.10 12.88
N SER A 481 3.77 -28.93 13.18
CA SER A 481 4.90 -29.22 12.30
C SER A 481 4.58 -30.44 11.45
N VAL A 482 4.32 -30.21 10.16
CA VAL A 482 3.94 -31.26 9.19
C VAL A 482 5.18 -31.71 8.42
N VAL A 483 5.54 -32.98 8.54
CA VAL A 483 6.67 -33.59 7.81
C VAL A 483 6.22 -33.87 6.38
N ALA A 484 6.41 -32.92 5.47
CA ALA A 484 5.97 -33.04 4.08
C ALA A 484 7.04 -32.66 3.06
N GLN A 485 8.25 -32.37 3.51
CA GLN A 485 9.39 -32.09 2.64
C GLN A 485 10.39 -33.25 2.70
N HIS A 486 10.83 -33.74 1.55
CA HIS A 486 11.90 -34.74 1.47
C HIS A 486 13.28 -34.07 1.35
N GLY A 487 14.13 -34.29 2.36
CA GLY A 487 15.44 -33.63 2.44
C GLY A 487 15.36 -32.11 2.63
N TYR A 488 16.51 -31.43 2.53
CA TYR A 488 16.63 -29.97 2.70
C TYR A 488 17.73 -29.41 1.80
N GLY A 489 17.79 -28.07 1.68
CA GLY A 489 18.76 -27.38 0.83
C GLY A 489 18.40 -27.35 -0.67
N PRO A 490 19.26 -26.75 -1.51
CA PRO A 490 19.03 -26.64 -2.95
C PRO A 490 18.75 -28.00 -3.61
N SER A 491 17.89 -28.01 -4.62
CA SER A 491 17.58 -29.20 -5.40
C SER A 491 17.03 -28.81 -6.78
N PRO A 492 17.37 -29.56 -7.84
CA PRO A 492 16.74 -29.38 -9.15
C PRO A 492 15.31 -29.93 -9.21
N SER A 493 14.90 -30.74 -8.24
CA SER A 493 13.56 -31.33 -8.19
C SER A 493 12.77 -30.84 -6.96
N ARG A 494 11.43 -30.88 -7.08
CA ARG A 494 10.54 -30.48 -5.99
C ARG A 494 10.79 -31.36 -4.76
N ARG A 495 11.00 -30.74 -3.60
CA ARG A 495 11.16 -31.43 -2.32
C ARG A 495 9.84 -31.60 -1.58
N ILE A 496 8.83 -30.78 -1.87
CA ILE A 496 7.48 -31.00 -1.34
C ILE A 496 6.96 -32.38 -1.77
N ARG A 497 6.22 -33.04 -0.89
CA ARG A 497 5.53 -34.30 -1.15
C ARG A 497 4.04 -34.06 -0.90
N TYR A 498 3.28 -33.86 -1.98
CA TYR A 498 1.87 -33.48 -1.89
C TYR A 498 0.99 -34.50 -1.16
N GLU A 499 1.22 -35.80 -1.37
CA GLU A 499 0.52 -36.85 -0.64
C GLU A 499 0.78 -36.81 0.88
N ALA A 500 2.06 -36.60 1.25
CA ALA A 500 2.47 -36.43 2.63
C ALA A 500 1.85 -35.16 3.24
N LEU A 501 1.83 -34.06 2.48
CA LEU A 501 1.17 -32.82 2.88
C LEU A 501 -0.33 -33.03 3.13
N ARG A 502 -1.03 -33.68 2.19
CA ARG A 502 -2.47 -34.00 2.33
C ARG A 502 -2.74 -34.86 3.56
N THR A 503 -1.92 -35.88 3.77
CA THR A 503 -2.03 -36.76 4.96
C THR A 503 -1.83 -35.97 6.25
N GLY A 504 -0.81 -35.11 6.27
CA GLY A 504 -0.53 -34.24 7.39
C GLY A 504 -1.64 -33.23 7.66
N LEU A 505 -2.17 -32.57 6.62
CA LEU A 505 -3.26 -31.59 6.76
C LEU A 505 -4.57 -32.24 7.23
N ARG A 506 -4.85 -33.50 6.87
CA ARG A 506 -5.95 -34.26 7.49
C ARG A 506 -5.75 -34.49 8.99
N ALA A 507 -4.51 -34.72 9.43
CA ALA A 507 -4.21 -34.83 10.85
C ALA A 507 -4.30 -33.46 11.55
N VAL A 508 -3.89 -32.38 10.88
CA VAL A 508 -4.08 -31.00 11.36
C VAL A 508 -5.57 -30.68 11.52
N ALA A 509 -6.44 -31.09 10.58
CA ALA A 509 -7.88 -30.89 10.69
C ALA A 509 -8.45 -31.50 11.98
N ARG A 510 -8.08 -32.76 12.27
CA ARG A 510 -8.45 -33.44 13.53
C ARG A 510 -7.94 -32.69 14.75
N ALA A 511 -6.67 -32.30 14.75
CA ALA A 511 -6.08 -31.56 15.86
C ALA A 511 -6.74 -30.19 16.09
N ALA A 512 -7.17 -29.52 15.02
CA ALA A 512 -7.90 -28.26 15.06
C ALA A 512 -9.29 -28.45 15.67
N HIS A 513 -10.01 -29.52 15.29
CA HIS A 513 -11.32 -29.87 15.88
C HIS A 513 -11.23 -30.15 17.37
N GLU A 514 -10.31 -31.03 17.79
CA GLU A 514 -10.07 -31.36 19.20
C GLU A 514 -9.81 -30.13 20.07
N ARG A 515 -9.21 -29.10 19.48
CA ARG A 515 -8.82 -27.87 20.18
C ARG A 515 -9.82 -26.74 20.00
N GLN A 516 -10.81 -26.89 19.12
CA GLN A 516 -11.68 -25.80 18.65
C GLN A 516 -10.85 -24.61 18.15
N ALA A 517 -9.86 -24.91 17.29
CA ALA A 517 -8.88 -23.95 16.81
C ALA A 517 -9.05 -23.61 15.33
N THR A 518 -8.79 -22.36 14.96
CA THR A 518 -8.63 -21.92 13.58
C THR A 518 -7.20 -22.20 13.10
N VAL A 519 -7.03 -22.42 11.80
CA VAL A 519 -5.72 -22.73 11.20
C VAL A 519 -5.11 -21.51 10.52
N HIS A 520 -3.83 -21.28 10.81
CA HIS A 520 -3.07 -20.15 10.30
C HIS A 520 -1.77 -20.64 9.67
N MET A 521 -1.40 -20.12 8.49
CA MET A 521 -0.17 -20.56 7.82
C MET A 521 0.35 -19.50 6.86
N PRO A 522 1.66 -19.46 6.54
CA PRO A 522 2.11 -18.76 5.34
C PRO A 522 1.71 -19.56 4.09
N ARG A 523 2.15 -19.13 2.91
CA ARG A 523 2.17 -20.00 1.72
C ARG A 523 3.15 -21.17 1.89
N ILE A 524 2.73 -22.19 2.62
CA ILE A 524 3.52 -23.38 2.92
C ILE A 524 3.93 -24.12 1.64
N GLY A 525 5.09 -24.77 1.66
CA GLY A 525 5.56 -25.60 0.55
C GLY A 525 6.10 -24.87 -0.70
N MET A 526 5.94 -23.55 -0.84
CA MET A 526 6.38 -22.80 -2.03
C MET A 526 7.88 -22.49 -2.12
N GLY A 527 8.53 -22.22 -0.97
CA GLY A 527 9.92 -21.74 -0.93
C GLY A 527 10.96 -22.82 -1.27
N HIS A 528 11.83 -23.17 -0.31
CA HIS A 528 12.85 -24.21 -0.53
C HIS A 528 12.30 -25.59 -0.89
N ALA A 529 11.00 -25.81 -0.68
CA ALA A 529 10.34 -27.06 -1.05
C ALA A 529 9.91 -27.12 -2.53
N GLY A 530 9.79 -25.98 -3.22
CA GLY A 530 9.50 -25.89 -4.65
C GLY A 530 8.11 -26.37 -5.07
N GLY A 531 7.12 -26.27 -4.17
CA GLY A 531 5.72 -26.58 -4.48
C GLY A 531 5.04 -25.50 -5.32
N GLU A 532 3.86 -25.84 -5.83
CA GLU A 532 2.97 -24.95 -6.58
C GLU A 532 1.75 -24.61 -5.71
N TRP A 533 1.42 -23.32 -5.63
CA TRP A 533 0.47 -22.88 -4.62
C TRP A 533 -0.95 -23.31 -4.99
N ALA A 534 -1.30 -23.29 -6.28
CA ALA A 534 -2.59 -23.78 -6.75
C ALA A 534 -2.88 -25.21 -6.26
N VAL A 535 -1.91 -26.12 -6.41
CA VAL A 535 -2.02 -27.50 -5.93
C VAL A 535 -2.15 -27.56 -4.40
N ILE A 536 -1.36 -26.77 -3.68
CA ILE A 536 -1.39 -26.74 -2.20
C ILE A 536 -2.71 -26.16 -1.69
N ALA A 537 -3.22 -25.11 -2.33
CA ALA A 537 -4.50 -24.49 -2.01
C ALA A 537 -5.65 -25.48 -2.21
N ASP A 538 -5.64 -26.28 -3.27
CA ASP A 538 -6.64 -27.33 -3.49
C ASP A 538 -6.52 -28.45 -2.45
N ILE A 539 -5.31 -28.84 -2.06
CA ILE A 539 -5.13 -29.78 -0.94
C ILE A 539 -5.68 -29.20 0.37
N ILE A 540 -5.49 -27.89 0.63
CA ILE A 540 -6.06 -27.21 1.81
C ILE A 540 -7.59 -27.23 1.75
N ARG A 541 -8.19 -26.93 0.59
CA ARG A 541 -9.65 -27.03 0.39
C ARG A 541 -10.16 -28.44 0.69
N ASP A 542 -9.53 -29.46 0.11
CA ASP A 542 -9.89 -30.88 0.24
C ASP A 542 -9.66 -31.48 1.64
N THR A 543 -8.98 -30.77 2.54
CA THR A 543 -8.60 -31.33 3.85
C THR A 543 -9.07 -30.48 5.04
N LEU A 544 -8.74 -29.20 5.06
CA LEU A 544 -9.08 -28.31 6.17
C LEU A 544 -10.47 -27.72 5.97
N LEU A 545 -10.73 -27.11 4.82
CA LEU A 545 -12.03 -26.48 4.55
C LEU A 545 -13.16 -27.50 4.40
N ALA A 546 -12.91 -28.62 3.72
CA ALA A 546 -13.85 -29.74 3.62
C ALA A 546 -14.16 -30.41 4.98
N ALA A 547 -13.36 -30.10 6.01
CA ALA A 547 -13.61 -30.50 7.39
C ALA A 547 -14.09 -29.31 8.24
N ASP A 548 -14.60 -28.22 7.64
CA ASP A 548 -15.13 -27.03 8.32
C ASP A 548 -14.12 -26.35 9.27
N VAL A 549 -12.82 -26.44 8.97
CA VAL A 549 -11.76 -25.72 9.71
C VAL A 549 -11.49 -24.38 9.03
N PRO A 550 -11.72 -23.23 9.70
CA PRO A 550 -11.37 -21.93 9.13
C PRO A 550 -9.86 -21.81 8.88
N VAL A 551 -9.47 -21.40 7.68
CA VAL A 551 -8.06 -21.26 7.28
C VAL A 551 -7.74 -19.82 6.90
N THR A 552 -6.65 -19.29 7.46
CA THR A 552 -6.06 -18.01 7.07
C THR A 552 -4.63 -18.21 6.57
N VAL A 553 -4.37 -17.75 5.35
CA VAL A 553 -3.04 -17.73 4.71
C VAL A 553 -2.47 -16.32 4.78
N TYR A 554 -1.24 -16.23 5.27
CA TYR A 554 -0.53 -14.97 5.48
C TYR A 554 0.54 -14.75 4.41
N ASP A 555 0.44 -13.62 3.71
CA ASP A 555 1.48 -13.10 2.83
C ASP A 555 2.23 -11.97 3.54
N LEU A 556 3.58 -11.96 3.45
CA LEU A 556 4.34 -10.87 4.08
C LEU A 556 4.11 -9.56 3.31
N PRO A 557 3.89 -8.43 4.01
CA PRO A 557 3.80 -7.13 3.36
C PRO A 557 5.06 -6.83 2.53
N GLY A 558 4.85 -6.37 1.29
CA GLY A 558 5.95 -6.03 0.38
C GLY A 558 6.69 -7.22 -0.24
N ALA A 559 6.29 -8.47 0.06
CA ALA A 559 6.79 -9.62 -0.69
C ALA A 559 6.29 -9.56 -2.15
N PRO A 560 7.11 -9.98 -3.14
CA PRO A 560 6.65 -10.08 -4.52
C PRO A 560 5.45 -11.03 -4.61
N PRO A 561 4.51 -10.79 -5.54
CA PRO A 561 3.37 -11.67 -5.73
C PRO A 561 3.86 -13.10 -6.01
N PRO A 562 3.12 -14.12 -5.56
CA PRO A 562 3.44 -15.51 -5.88
C PRO A 562 3.52 -15.66 -7.40
N VAL A 563 4.64 -16.19 -7.88
CA VAL A 563 4.85 -16.44 -9.29
C VAL A 563 4.09 -17.72 -9.64
N ASP A 564 2.83 -17.60 -10.04
CA ASP A 564 2.08 -18.70 -10.68
C ASP A 564 2.52 -18.79 -12.14
N VAL A 565 3.77 -19.19 -12.39
CA VAL A 565 4.21 -19.52 -13.75
C VAL A 565 3.95 -21.00 -13.97
N GLN A 566 2.86 -21.30 -14.69
CA GLN A 566 2.84 -22.49 -15.53
C GLN A 566 3.80 -22.24 -16.70
N PRO A 567 4.94 -22.95 -16.81
CA PRO A 567 5.52 -23.12 -18.14
C PRO A 567 4.47 -23.88 -18.95
N SER A 568 4.10 -23.32 -20.11
CA SER A 568 3.26 -24.02 -21.09
C SER A 568 3.82 -25.42 -21.30
N LEU A 569 2.96 -26.44 -21.18
CA LEU A 569 3.34 -27.79 -21.55
C LEU A 569 3.81 -27.75 -23.01
N PRO A 570 5.03 -28.18 -23.33
CA PRO A 570 5.41 -28.38 -24.71
C PRO A 570 4.58 -29.55 -25.21
N PHE A 571 3.55 -29.27 -26.01
CA PHE A 571 2.98 -30.27 -26.90
C PHE A 571 4.08 -30.56 -27.94
N GLY A 572 4.78 -31.67 -27.74
CA GLY A 572 5.76 -32.22 -28.67
C GLY A 572 5.09 -33.04 -29.77
#